data_AF-A0A0K2RGR6-F1
#
_entry.id   AF-A0A0K2RGR6-F1
#
_cell.length_a   1.000
_cell.length_b   1.000
_cell.length_c   1.000
_cell.angle_alpha   90.00
_cell.angle_beta   90.00
_cell.angle_gamma   90.00
#
_symmetry.space_group_name_H-M   'P 1'
#
loop_
_entity.id
_entity.type
_entity.pdbx_description
1 polymer ?
#
loop_
_entity_poly.entity_id
_entity_poly.type
_entity_poly.pdbx_seq_one_letter_code
_entity_poly.pdbx_strand_id
1 'polypeptide(L)'
;MVVARPALGTLNHTALTLEALERRDLAVHGVILGTWPDDPGVLEHGNRAALGTLRPLLGVLPERAADLPPVTFRAASAHWLSGAWS
;
A
#
# COMPACT_ATOMS: atom_id res chain seq x y z
N MET A 1 0.42 -7.90 -7.37
CA MET A 1 0.23 -6.79 -6.38
C MET A 1 1.44 -5.88 -6.46
N VAL A 2 1.28 -4.60 -6.13
CA VAL A 2 2.37 -3.59 -6.14
C VAL A 2 2.50 -3.00 -4.74
N VAL A 3 3.73 -2.80 -4.25
CA VAL A 3 3.99 -2.10 -2.99
C VAL A 3 4.36 -0.65 -3.30
N ALA A 4 3.68 0.29 -2.64
CA ALA A 4 3.90 1.73 -2.78
C ALA A 4 4.17 2.39 -1.42
N ARG A 5 4.75 3.60 -1.44
CA ARG A 5 4.84 4.48 -0.26
C ARG A 5 3.72 5.53 -0.32
N PRO A 6 3.30 6.16 0.79
CA PRO A 6 2.24 7.18 0.79
C PRO A 6 2.70 8.62 0.46
N ALA A 7 3.91 8.82 -0.08
CA ALA A 7 4.51 10.15 -0.30
C ALA A 7 4.23 10.76 -1.70
N LEU A 8 4.28 12.08 -1.84
CA LEU A 8 3.87 12.84 -3.04
C LEU A 8 4.47 12.37 -4.40
N GLY A 9 5.64 11.73 -4.41
CA GLY A 9 6.26 11.17 -5.64
C GLY A 9 5.79 9.77 -6.03
N THR A 10 5.00 9.11 -5.18
CA THR A 10 4.65 7.68 -5.36
C THR A 10 3.39 7.48 -6.16
N LEU A 11 2.50 8.47 -6.26
CA LEU A 11 1.31 8.39 -7.12
C LEU A 11 1.72 8.17 -8.57
N ASN A 12 2.60 9.03 -9.10
CA ASN A 12 3.05 8.92 -10.47
C ASN A 12 3.85 7.63 -10.70
N HIS A 13 4.76 7.28 -9.76
CA HIS A 13 5.54 6.05 -9.88
C HIS A 13 4.66 4.78 -9.84
N THR A 14 3.65 4.76 -8.97
CA THR A 14 2.70 3.63 -8.87
C THR A 14 1.82 3.57 -10.11
N ALA A 15 1.30 4.70 -10.58
CA ALA A 15 0.50 4.78 -11.81
C ALA A 15 1.30 4.28 -13.03
N LEU A 16 2.53 4.76 -13.23
CA LEU A 16 3.41 4.31 -14.31
C LEU A 16 3.75 2.82 -14.20
N THR A 17 3.93 2.31 -12.98
CA THR A 17 4.16 0.87 -12.75
C THR A 17 2.93 0.05 -13.11
N LEU A 18 1.74 0.47 -12.67
CA LEU A 18 0.47 -0.19 -12.95
C LEU A 18 0.19 -0.21 -14.46
N GLU A 19 0.33 0.93 -15.13
CA GLU A 19 0.16 1.06 -16.59
C GLU A 19 1.16 0.16 -17.34
N ALA A 20 2.41 0.09 -16.88
CA ALA A 20 3.42 -0.74 -17.51
C ALA A 20 3.17 -2.25 -17.31
N LEU A 21 2.48 -2.65 -16.23
CA LEU A 21 2.06 -4.03 -16.01
C LEU A 21 0.82 -4.37 -16.84
N GLU A 22 -0.17 -3.47 -16.90
CA GLU A 22 -1.35 -3.59 -17.77
C GLU A 22 -0.96 -3.76 -19.24
N ARG A 23 -0.03 -2.93 -19.74
CA ARG A 23 0.48 -3.02 -21.13
C ARG A 23 1.20 -4.33 -21.46
N ARG A 24 1.50 -5.16 -20.46
CA ARG A 24 2.14 -6.47 -20.59
C ARG A 24 1.19 -7.62 -20.26
N ASP A 25 -0.10 -7.34 -20.14
CA ASP A 25 -1.14 -8.31 -19.74
C ASP A 25 -0.87 -8.97 -18.38
N LEU A 26 -0.18 -8.27 -17.47
CA LEU A 26 0.12 -8.76 -16.13
C LEU A 26 -0.96 -8.26 -15.14
N ALA A 27 -1.72 -9.21 -14.59
CA ALA A 27 -2.78 -8.92 -13.64
C ALA A 27 -2.26 -8.33 -12.32
N VAL A 28 -2.67 -7.10 -12.01
CA VAL A 28 -2.42 -6.46 -10.72
C VAL A 28 -3.69 -6.44 -9.87
N HIS A 29 -3.71 -7.33 -8.89
CA HIS A 29 -4.83 -7.52 -7.95
C HIS A 29 -5.05 -6.33 -7.00
N GLY A 30 -4.05 -5.48 -6.80
CA GLY A 30 -4.15 -4.33 -5.90
C GLY A 30 -2.80 -3.77 -5.45
N VAL A 31 -2.87 -2.77 -4.58
CA VAL A 31 -1.74 -2.03 -4.02
C VAL A 31 -1.66 -2.25 -2.51
N ILE A 32 -0.44 -2.42 -1.99
CA ILE A 32 -0.14 -2.40 -0.55
C ILE A 32 0.67 -1.15 -0.25
N LEU A 33 0.28 -0.39 0.77
CA LEU A 33 1.14 0.67 1.30
C LEU A 33 2.16 0.04 2.25
N GLY A 34 3.43 0.05 1.85
CA GLY A 34 4.51 -0.63 2.59
C GLY A 34 4.94 0.10 3.88
N THR A 35 4.41 1.30 4.11
CA THR A 35 4.61 2.09 5.32
C THR A 35 3.45 3.07 5.45
N TRP A 36 3.08 3.37 6.68
CA TRP A 36 2.03 4.33 7.01
C TRP A 36 2.42 5.06 8.28
N PRO A 37 2.53 6.40 8.23
CA PRO A 37 2.95 7.16 9.40
C PRO A 37 1.99 6.97 10.57
N ASP A 38 2.53 7.02 11.79
CA ASP A 38 1.72 6.99 13.01
C ASP A 38 0.82 8.24 13.12
N ASP A 39 1.28 9.38 12.57
CA ASP A 39 0.53 10.63 12.46
C ASP A 39 0.43 11.07 10.97
N PRO A 40 -0.53 10.50 10.20
CA PRO A 40 -0.71 10.82 8.79
C PRO A 40 -1.32 12.21 8.60
N GLY A 41 -0.69 13.04 7.77
CA GLY A 41 -1.21 14.34 7.39
C GLY A 41 -2.23 14.30 6.25
N VAL A 42 -2.67 15.49 5.83
CA VAL A 42 -3.61 15.67 4.71
C VAL A 42 -3.10 15.04 3.42
N LEU A 43 -1.79 15.11 3.18
CA LEU A 43 -1.17 14.56 1.97
C LEU A 43 -1.20 13.04 1.96
N GLU A 44 -0.87 12.39 3.08
CA GLU A 44 -0.90 10.94 3.23
C GLU A 44 -2.31 10.39 3.02
N HIS A 45 -3.31 11.04 3.62
CA HIS A 45 -4.72 10.70 3.43
C HIS A 45 -5.17 10.89 1.99
N GLY A 46 -4.81 12.02 1.36
CA GLY A 46 -5.11 12.29 -0.05
C GLY A 46 -4.47 11.26 -0.98
N ASN A 47 -3.20 10.92 -0.76
CA ASN A 47 -2.48 9.92 -1.55
C ASN A 47 -3.09 8.53 -1.39
N ARG A 48 -3.49 8.13 -0.17
CA ARG A 48 -4.18 6.86 0.07
C ARG A 48 -5.49 6.78 -0.70
N ALA A 49 -6.30 7.84 -0.66
CA ALA A 49 -7.57 7.89 -1.39
C ALA A 49 -7.32 7.80 -2.91
N ALA A 50 -6.37 8.57 -3.43
CA ALA A 50 -6.02 8.56 -4.86
C ALA A 50 -5.47 7.20 -5.34
N LEU A 51 -4.65 6.52 -4.54
CA LEU A 51 -4.18 5.17 -4.89
C LEU A 51 -5.33 4.15 -4.92
N GLY A 52 -6.29 4.29 -4.01
CA GLY A 52 -7.48 3.43 -3.95
C GLY A 52 -8.40 3.55 -5.18
N THR A 53 -8.32 4.65 -5.95
CA THR A 53 -9.08 4.79 -7.20
C THR A 53 -8.38 4.12 -8.39
N LEU A 54 -7.05 3.96 -8.34
CA LEU A 54 -6.29 3.29 -9.40
C LEU A 54 -6.42 1.77 -9.32
N ARG A 55 -6.38 1.23 -8.09
CA ARG A 55 -6.49 -0.20 -7.77
C ARG A 55 -6.94 -0.40 -6.31
N PRO A 56 -7.55 -1.55 -5.97
CA PRO A 56 -7.89 -1.88 -4.60
C PRO A 56 -6.68 -1.78 -3.67
N LEU A 57 -6.87 -1.13 -2.51
CA LEU A 57 -5.89 -1.17 -1.43
C LEU A 57 -6.05 -2.49 -0.67
N LEU A 58 -5.07 -3.37 -0.84
CA LEU A 58 -5.05 -4.69 -0.20
C LEU A 58 -4.62 -4.60 1.26
N GLY A 59 -3.86 -3.56 1.61
CA GLY A 59 -3.38 -3.37 2.96
C GLY A 59 -2.46 -2.17 3.15
N VAL A 60 -2.21 -1.86 4.41
CA VAL A 60 -1.38 -0.74 4.85
C VAL A 60 -0.55 -1.21 6.05
N LEU A 61 0.77 -1.20 5.90
CA LEU A 61 1.70 -1.56 6.97
C LEU A 61 1.99 -0.31 7.82
N PRO A 62 2.04 -0.42 9.15
CA PRO A 62 2.48 0.69 10.00
C PRO A 62 3.95 1.00 9.73
N GLU A 63 4.37 2.24 10.00
CA GLU A 63 5.79 2.58 10.04
C GLU A 63 6.52 1.67 11.02
N ARG A 64 7.81 1.40 10.72
CA ARG A 64 8.67 0.56 11.56
C ARG A 64 8.16 -0.86 11.81
N ALA A 65 7.22 -1.36 11.00
CA ALA A 65 6.74 -2.75 11.10
C ALA A 65 7.90 -3.77 11.12
N ALA A 66 8.98 -3.51 10.37
CA ALA A 66 10.16 -4.36 10.30
C ALA A 66 10.94 -4.47 11.63
N ASP A 67 10.75 -3.53 12.55
CA ASP A 67 11.43 -3.50 13.85
C ASP A 67 10.66 -4.27 14.93
N LEU A 68 9.42 -4.68 14.65
CA LEU A 68 8.60 -5.41 15.60
C LEU A 68 9.22 -6.77 15.93
N PRO A 69 9.17 -7.21 17.20
CA PRO A 69 9.52 -8.57 17.55
C PRO A 69 8.70 -9.58 16.72
N PRO A 70 9.26 -10.75 16.35
CA PRO A 70 8.57 -11.70 15.47
C PRO A 70 7.17 -12.10 15.93
N VAL A 71 6.95 -12.22 17.25
CA VAL A 71 5.63 -12.53 17.82
C VAL A 71 4.63 -11.41 17.60
N THR A 72 5.05 -10.16 17.81
CA THR A 72 4.22 -8.96 17.61
C THR A 72 3.90 -8.74 16.15
N PHE A 73 4.90 -8.91 15.26
CA PHE A 73 4.70 -8.82 13.82
C PHE A 73 3.64 -9.80 13.33
N ARG A 74 3.75 -11.08 13.71
CA ARG A 74 2.80 -12.13 13.30
C ARG A 74 1.39 -11.88 13.82
N ALA A 75 1.25 -11.41 15.05
CA ALA A 75 -0.05 -11.10 15.64
C ALA A 75 -0.71 -9.91 14.92
N ALA A 76 0.06 -8.88 14.54
CA ALA A 76 -0.47 -7.67 13.93
C ALA A 76 -0.68 -7.80 12.40
N SER A 77 0.08 -8.63 11.70
CA SER A 77 0.14 -8.64 10.23
C SER A 77 -1.19 -8.96 9.53
N ALA A 78 -2.03 -9.78 10.16
CA ALA A 78 -3.36 -10.10 9.63
C ALA A 78 -4.25 -8.85 9.53
N HIS A 79 -4.10 -7.90 10.46
CA HIS A 79 -4.90 -6.68 10.49
C HIS A 79 -4.47 -5.66 9.43
N TRP A 80 -3.21 -5.71 8.99
CA TRP A 80 -2.67 -4.79 7.98
C TRP A 80 -3.18 -5.10 6.57
N LEU A 81 -3.58 -6.35 6.29
CA LEU A 81 -3.95 -6.84 4.96
C LEU A 81 -5.46 -7.04 4.77
N SER A 82 -6.27 -6.32 5.55
CA SER A 82 -7.73 -6.50 5.63
C SER A 82 -8.51 -6.13 4.35
N GLY A 83 -7.87 -5.52 3.34
CA GLY A 83 -8.48 -5.23 2.03
C GLY A 83 -8.19 -6.27 0.95
N ALA A 84 -7.44 -7.34 1.26
CA ALA A 84 -6.98 -8.31 0.27
C ALA A 84 -7.96 -9.48 0.00
N TRP A 85 -8.98 -9.66 0.85
CA TRP A 85 -9.83 -10.86 0.87
C TRP A 85 -11.30 -10.54 1.19
N SER A 86 -11.87 -9.50 0.59
CA SER A 86 -13.31 -9.20 0.63
C SER A 86 -13.95 -9.41 -0.73
#